data_AF-V9F1D9-F1
#
_entry.id   AF-V9F1D9-F1
#
_cell.length_a   1.000
_cell.length_b   1.000
_cell.length_c   1.000
_cell.angle_alpha   90.00
_cell.angle_beta   90.00
_cell.angle_gamma   90.00
#
_symmetry.space_group_name_H-M   'P 1'
#
loop_
_entity.id
_entity.type
_entity.pdbx_description
1 polymer ?
#
loop_
_entity_poly.entity_id
_entity_poly.type
_entity_poly.pdbx_seq_one_letter_code
_entity_poly.pdbx_strand_id
1 'polypeptide(L)'
;MRAIRGRFLPRSGVSSRRSSLKPLHSLSLVPNNVVPARRNFSFSATYPTPSESAAMDDMEDKSKPRLVCGKCNSSLSPTKDLVFFKWRNGIHVSSATDEPLKNLFPEDSVEEDDANWKKHKMLCIKCNYQVGTLARIFSSDKVLFSASCVAVQMPDDQSPLLSLSGYPSSLLSFTMWSELILMAETQPKLKDLLQIRRVDNIQETTSESAKLNRKLLMATDLQELLRTVDENVFSLNHYNIRTAIDRAGRFVSTRTTRANLPAVSNVTNFSKSEAPEDDLLAVPSPALFPKWTTKPNALDTQRFWKLIDETEKLVNFGIAAFKTGSALTNFTTALMRLGVGRTSILQPVAAQTVFMLQSEKAKINAHEACMVMSAITHLLPRESRRQEWVLESLQTASEMVMAELDDEHTSVEDKQRAAEVLVPLARSFLFVESFDEDLFRRTFKEVNSGALDKLNMPPFKLRVLKSKLYQVHLDCELSDRPSEFRLTSSLEEECKRVFDAHQAKAKSSSFRLHHLVCTALDEIGMQNETLYATETGYHLDVVAPRQKIAIEINPSDCYQALEPSDEDKDPKTFGFVDLKTRHLELMGWTVIQLHADRFQQLETLEDRVMHLSMLLEIATCRGQKANSAAREAIRK
;
A
#
# COMPACT_ATOMS: atom_id res chain seq x y z
N MET A 1 44.09 -44.39 -10.48
CA MET A 1 44.08 -45.81 -10.89
C MET A 1 42.64 -46.27 -11.15
N ARG A 2 42.44 -47.53 -11.58
CA ARG A 2 41.12 -48.20 -11.80
C ARG A 2 40.19 -48.01 -10.57
N ALA A 3 38.87 -47.78 -10.70
CA ALA A 3 37.80 -48.66 -11.22
C ALA A 3 37.68 -49.99 -10.42
N ILE A 4 36.55 -50.68 -10.20
CA ILE A 4 35.14 -50.60 -10.66
C ILE A 4 34.29 -51.59 -9.79
N ARG A 5 32.98 -51.36 -9.53
CA ARG A 5 31.95 -52.34 -9.01
C ARG A 5 32.29 -53.11 -7.68
N GLY A 6 31.38 -53.80 -6.98
CA GLY A 6 29.91 -53.86 -7.03
C GLY A 6 29.31 -55.28 -6.84
N ARG A 7 28.44 -55.48 -5.82
CA ARG A 7 27.77 -56.76 -5.41
C ARG A 7 28.75 -57.80 -4.79
N PHE A 8 28.38 -58.74 -3.91
CA PHE A 8 27.16 -59.58 -3.80
C PHE A 8 26.81 -60.02 -2.35
N LEU A 9 25.54 -60.38 -2.11
CA LEU A 9 25.10 -61.36 -1.09
C LEU A 9 25.03 -62.76 -1.73
N PRO A 10 25.18 -63.88 -0.99
CA PRO A 10 23.96 -64.64 -0.60
C PRO A 10 24.04 -65.60 0.63
N ARG A 11 22.86 -65.86 1.26
CA ARG A 11 22.42 -67.16 1.86
C ARG A 11 23.22 -67.76 3.06
N SER A 12 22.71 -68.68 3.89
CA SER A 12 21.34 -69.14 4.25
C SER A 12 21.37 -70.12 5.45
N GLY A 13 20.31 -70.21 6.27
CA GLY A 13 20.13 -71.27 7.29
C GLY A 13 18.69 -71.33 7.82
N VAL A 14 18.13 -72.53 8.05
CA VAL A 14 16.68 -72.78 8.31
C VAL A 14 16.45 -74.02 9.21
N SER A 15 15.29 -74.08 9.88
CA SER A 15 14.68 -75.22 10.63
C SER A 15 15.16 -75.44 12.08
N SER A 16 14.32 -75.77 13.08
CA SER A 16 12.89 -76.17 13.14
C SER A 16 12.27 -75.80 14.54
N ARG A 17 11.11 -76.24 15.10
CA ARG A 17 10.19 -77.39 14.84
C ARG A 17 8.69 -77.18 15.20
N ARG A 18 8.19 -77.66 16.37
CA ARG A 18 6.76 -77.88 16.77
C ARG A 18 6.66 -78.05 18.32
N SER A 19 5.55 -77.96 19.08
CA SER A 19 4.13 -77.47 18.98
C SER A 19 3.64 -77.25 20.46
N SER A 20 2.42 -77.42 21.06
CA SER A 20 0.98 -77.80 20.84
C SER A 20 0.28 -77.69 22.24
N LEU A 21 -1.04 -77.68 22.55
CA LEU A 21 -2.35 -77.79 21.86
C LEU A 21 -3.48 -77.04 22.67
N LYS A 22 -4.72 -77.58 22.84
CA LYS A 22 -5.86 -77.06 23.67
C LYS A 22 -6.77 -78.19 24.22
N PRO A 23 -7.57 -77.92 25.28
CA PRO A 23 -9.05 -78.05 25.25
C PRO A 23 -9.75 -76.84 25.96
N LEU A 24 -11.08 -76.56 26.03
CA LEU A 24 -12.38 -77.20 25.67
C LEU A 24 -13.05 -78.12 26.72
N HIS A 25 -14.38 -78.19 26.94
CA HIS A 25 -15.53 -77.23 26.79
C HIS A 25 -16.80 -77.81 27.48
N SER A 26 -17.64 -77.03 28.18
CA SER A 26 -19.03 -77.44 28.56
C SER A 26 -20.01 -76.27 28.78
N LEU A 27 -21.32 -76.57 28.77
CA LEU A 27 -22.48 -75.68 29.00
C LEU A 27 -23.63 -76.56 29.61
N SER A 28 -24.87 -76.17 29.92
CA SER A 28 -25.70 -74.94 29.91
C SER A 28 -27.03 -75.23 30.65
N LEU A 29 -27.82 -74.24 31.12
CA LEU A 29 -29.29 -74.15 30.95
C LEU A 29 -29.91 -72.87 31.58
N VAL A 30 -31.09 -72.47 31.10
CA VAL A 30 -31.87 -71.24 31.41
C VAL A 30 -33.37 -71.62 31.21
N PRO A 31 -34.33 -71.32 32.12
CA PRO A 31 -35.02 -69.99 32.18
C PRO A 31 -35.46 -69.57 33.62
N ASN A 32 -36.17 -68.46 33.89
CA ASN A 32 -36.91 -67.52 33.02
C ASN A 32 -37.01 -66.09 33.61
N ASN A 33 -37.70 -65.20 32.86
CA ASN A 33 -38.16 -63.84 33.18
C ASN A 33 -37.14 -62.69 33.03
N VAL A 34 -37.53 -61.70 32.22
CA VAL A 34 -36.68 -60.64 31.67
C VAL A 34 -37.05 -59.28 32.25
N VAL A 35 -36.05 -58.51 32.66
CA VAL A 35 -36.08 -57.04 32.61
C VAL A 35 -34.75 -56.58 31.98
N PRO A 36 -34.73 -55.71 30.96
CA PRO A 36 -33.48 -55.24 30.37
C PRO A 36 -32.70 -54.35 31.34
N ALA A 37 -31.64 -54.88 31.94
CA ALA A 37 -30.69 -54.08 32.71
C ALA A 37 -30.08 -52.99 31.81
N ARG A 38 -30.01 -51.75 32.30
CA ARG A 38 -29.34 -50.65 31.60
C ARG A 38 -27.88 -51.05 31.35
N ARG A 39 -27.45 -51.06 30.09
CA ARG A 39 -26.02 -51.10 29.76
C ARG A 39 -25.38 -49.80 30.23
N ASN A 40 -24.63 -49.86 31.33
CA ASN A 40 -23.73 -48.78 31.71
C ASN A 40 -22.61 -48.69 30.67
N PHE A 41 -22.67 -47.70 29.79
CA PHE A 41 -21.57 -47.37 28.88
C PHE A 41 -20.50 -46.61 29.66
N SER A 42 -19.53 -47.33 30.21
CA SER A 42 -18.29 -46.75 30.71
C SER A 42 -17.40 -46.34 29.53
N PHE A 43 -17.33 -45.04 29.24
CA PHE A 43 -16.35 -44.51 28.31
C PHE A 43 -14.95 -44.55 28.93
N SER A 44 -14.16 -45.56 28.54
CA SER A 44 -12.70 -45.53 28.69
C SER A 44 -12.12 -44.55 27.66
N ALA A 45 -12.30 -43.25 27.90
CA ALA A 45 -11.67 -42.20 27.11
C ALA A 45 -10.18 -42.14 27.49
N THR A 46 -9.35 -42.95 26.83
CA THR A 46 -7.90 -42.89 26.97
C THR A 46 -7.39 -41.64 26.28
N TYR A 47 -7.34 -40.52 26.99
CA TYR A 47 -6.80 -39.26 26.48
C TYR A 47 -5.31 -39.44 26.12
N PRO A 48 -4.85 -38.90 24.98
CA PRO A 48 -3.43 -38.99 24.61
C PRO A 48 -2.56 -38.18 25.56
N THR A 49 -1.36 -38.68 25.82
CA THR A 49 -0.35 -37.95 26.58
C THR A 49 0.14 -36.71 25.82
N PRO A 50 0.68 -35.67 26.48
CA PRO A 50 1.26 -34.51 25.80
C PRO A 50 2.33 -34.88 24.75
N SER A 51 3.06 -35.97 24.98
CA SER A 51 4.03 -36.57 24.05
C SER A 51 3.38 -37.16 22.79
N GLU A 52 2.21 -37.78 22.90
CA GLU A 52 1.48 -38.34 21.75
C GLU A 52 0.78 -37.24 20.96
N SER A 53 0.22 -36.22 21.62
CA SER A 53 -0.34 -35.04 20.96
C SER A 53 0.74 -34.26 20.20
N ALA A 54 1.95 -34.11 20.76
CA ALA A 54 3.05 -33.41 20.10
C ALA A 54 3.46 -34.08 18.77
N ALA A 55 3.39 -35.40 18.67
CA ALA A 55 3.70 -36.14 17.44
C ALA A 55 2.61 -36.06 16.36
N MET A 56 1.42 -35.54 16.67
CA MET A 56 0.31 -35.38 15.72
C MET A 56 0.34 -34.04 14.98
N ASP A 57 0.73 -32.93 15.63
CA ASP A 57 0.76 -31.60 15.01
C ASP A 57 1.74 -31.50 13.83
N ASP A 58 2.89 -32.19 13.87
CA ASP A 58 3.87 -32.21 12.77
C ASP A 58 3.35 -32.92 11.51
N MET A 59 2.19 -33.58 11.59
CA MET A 59 1.51 -34.27 10.49
C MET A 59 0.22 -33.55 10.03
N GLU A 60 -0.16 -32.41 10.63
CA GLU A 60 -1.36 -31.67 10.23
C GLU A 60 -1.13 -30.78 9.00
N ASP A 61 -2.06 -30.90 8.04
CA ASP A 61 -2.12 -30.09 6.84
C ASP A 61 -2.47 -28.62 7.14
N LYS A 62 -1.44 -27.76 7.25
CA LYS A 62 -1.56 -26.31 7.52
C LYS A 62 -2.33 -25.52 6.44
N SER A 63 -2.65 -26.10 5.28
CA SER A 63 -3.34 -25.39 4.18
C SER A 63 -4.81 -25.05 4.45
N LYS A 64 -5.37 -25.44 5.59
CA LYS A 64 -6.80 -25.35 5.90
C LYS A 64 -7.05 -24.52 7.17
N PRO A 65 -8.10 -23.68 7.19
CA PRO A 65 -8.42 -22.92 8.38
C PRO A 65 -8.85 -23.83 9.53
N ARG A 66 -8.41 -23.51 10.76
CA ARG A 66 -8.68 -24.29 11.97
C ARG A 66 -8.88 -23.42 13.21
N LEU A 67 -9.77 -23.85 14.08
CA LEU A 67 -9.87 -23.37 15.46
C LEU A 67 -8.59 -23.77 16.21
N VAL A 68 -8.04 -22.83 16.97
CA VAL A 68 -6.82 -23.00 17.78
C VAL A 68 -7.00 -22.45 19.20
N CYS A 69 -6.19 -22.94 20.13
CA CYS A 69 -6.14 -22.43 21.50
C CYS A 69 -5.62 -20.98 21.53
N GLY A 70 -6.39 -20.04 22.10
CA GLY A 70 -6.07 -18.61 22.13
C GLY A 70 -4.84 -18.21 22.96
N LYS A 71 -4.19 -19.16 23.66
CA LYS A 71 -2.96 -18.95 24.42
C LYS A 71 -1.70 -19.51 23.75
N CYS A 72 -1.81 -20.61 22.99
CA CYS A 72 -0.65 -21.34 22.44
C CYS A 72 -0.77 -21.73 20.97
N ASN A 73 -1.84 -21.33 20.28
CA ASN A 73 -2.13 -21.63 18.87
C ASN A 73 -2.14 -23.12 18.48
N SER A 74 -2.19 -24.04 19.44
CA SER A 74 -2.36 -25.48 19.16
C SER A 74 -3.69 -25.74 18.43
N SER A 75 -3.66 -26.61 17.43
CA SER A 75 -4.85 -27.06 16.69
C SER A 75 -5.92 -27.61 17.64
N LEU A 76 -7.20 -27.26 17.40
CA LEU A 76 -8.35 -27.77 18.17
C LEU A 76 -9.42 -28.40 17.27
N SER A 77 -9.70 -27.83 16.09
CA SER A 77 -10.70 -28.38 15.14
C SER A 77 -10.58 -27.70 13.77
N PRO A 78 -10.74 -28.39 12.63
CA PRO A 78 -10.83 -27.73 11.33
C PRO A 78 -12.12 -26.90 11.21
N THR A 79 -12.11 -25.75 10.51
CA THR A 79 -13.28 -24.83 10.47
C THR A 79 -14.50 -25.41 9.78
N LYS A 80 -14.31 -26.32 8.82
CA LYS A 80 -15.40 -27.03 8.11
C LYS A 80 -16.37 -27.77 9.04
N ASP A 81 -15.92 -28.13 10.25
CA ASP A 81 -16.73 -28.88 11.21
C ASP A 81 -17.30 -27.98 12.32
N LEU A 82 -17.05 -26.66 12.29
CA LEU A 82 -17.52 -25.74 13.33
C LEU A 82 -18.97 -25.31 13.13
N VAL A 83 -19.75 -25.42 14.20
CA VAL A 83 -21.13 -24.95 14.30
C VAL A 83 -21.21 -23.89 15.39
N PHE A 84 -21.88 -22.78 15.08
CA PHE A 84 -21.99 -21.62 15.98
C PHE A 84 -23.33 -21.63 16.74
N PHE A 85 -23.26 -21.54 18.06
CA PHE A 85 -24.42 -21.59 18.95
C PHE A 85 -24.59 -20.26 19.69
N LYS A 86 -25.68 -19.56 19.40
CA LYS A 86 -26.13 -18.37 20.15
C LYS A 86 -26.83 -18.82 21.43
N TRP A 87 -26.16 -18.69 22.56
CA TRP A 87 -26.67 -19.04 23.89
C TRP A 87 -26.93 -17.79 24.73
N ARG A 88 -27.58 -17.93 25.89
CA ARG A 88 -27.96 -16.80 26.77
C ARG A 88 -26.79 -15.90 27.18
N ASN A 89 -25.56 -16.42 27.21
CA ASN A 89 -24.38 -15.72 27.71
C ASN A 89 -23.38 -15.33 26.61
N GLY A 90 -23.67 -15.60 25.33
CA GLY A 90 -22.74 -15.29 24.23
C GLY A 90 -22.85 -16.23 23.03
N ILE A 91 -21.88 -16.13 22.12
CA ILE A 91 -21.67 -17.10 21.04
C ILE A 91 -20.67 -18.15 21.53
N HIS A 92 -21.07 -19.42 21.45
CA HIS A 92 -20.21 -20.56 21.68
C HIS A 92 -19.94 -21.25 20.34
N VAL A 93 -18.73 -21.82 20.21
CA VAL A 93 -18.36 -22.63 19.04
C VAL A 93 -18.31 -24.10 19.47
N SER A 94 -18.79 -25.02 18.66
CA SER A 94 -18.59 -26.46 18.87
C SER A 94 -18.19 -27.12 17.55
N SER A 95 -17.44 -28.21 17.63
CA SER A 95 -17.27 -29.09 16.47
C SER A 95 -18.47 -30.05 16.32
N ALA A 96 -18.83 -30.33 15.07
CA ALA A 96 -19.74 -31.40 14.69
C ALA A 96 -19.07 -32.79 14.86
N THR A 97 -17.74 -32.87 14.75
CA THR A 97 -16.95 -34.08 15.02
C THR A 97 -16.53 -34.13 16.49
N ASP A 98 -15.99 -35.27 16.92
CA ASP A 98 -15.40 -35.45 18.27
C ASP A 98 -13.87 -35.29 18.24
N GLU A 99 -13.33 -34.87 17.10
CA GLU A 99 -11.90 -34.61 16.85
C GLU A 99 -11.21 -33.72 17.91
N PRO A 100 -11.85 -32.68 18.48
CA PRO A 100 -11.17 -31.84 19.46
C PRO A 100 -10.77 -32.56 20.75
N LEU A 101 -11.41 -33.69 21.07
CA LEU A 101 -11.06 -34.49 22.25
C LEU A 101 -9.66 -35.13 22.16
N LYS A 102 -9.01 -35.11 20.99
CA LYS A 102 -7.59 -35.46 20.82
C LYS A 102 -6.63 -34.45 21.46
N ASN A 103 -7.02 -33.17 21.49
CA ASN A 103 -6.14 -32.04 21.82
C ASN A 103 -6.57 -31.33 23.12
N LEU A 104 -7.53 -31.94 23.85
CA LEU A 104 -8.15 -31.44 25.07
C LEU A 104 -8.19 -32.54 26.14
N PHE A 105 -8.05 -32.14 27.40
CA PHE A 105 -8.34 -32.99 28.56
C PHE A 105 -9.36 -32.31 29.50
N PRO A 106 -10.19 -33.08 30.22
CA PRO A 106 -11.07 -32.52 31.24
C PRO A 106 -10.26 -32.07 32.45
N GLU A 107 -10.70 -31.01 33.12
CA GLU A 107 -10.21 -30.64 34.45
C GLU A 107 -10.78 -31.63 35.50
N ASP A 108 -9.91 -32.17 36.37
CA ASP A 108 -10.25 -33.21 37.35
C ASP A 108 -11.16 -32.68 38.47
N SER A 109 -12.47 -32.72 38.21
CA SER A 109 -13.59 -32.49 39.14
C SER A 109 -13.60 -31.14 39.89
N VAL A 110 -14.62 -30.32 39.59
CA VAL A 110 -15.16 -29.35 40.55
C VAL A 110 -16.66 -29.59 40.63
N GLU A 111 -17.16 -29.80 41.84
CA GLU A 111 -18.60 -29.86 42.11
C GLU A 111 -19.19 -28.45 42.04
N GLU A 112 -20.03 -28.18 41.03
CA GLU A 112 -20.89 -27.00 40.96
C GLU A 112 -22.30 -27.47 40.56
N ASP A 113 -23.27 -27.28 41.47
CA ASP A 113 -24.70 -27.48 41.21
C ASP A 113 -25.25 -26.46 40.18
N ASP A 114 -26.56 -26.56 39.89
CA ASP A 114 -27.37 -25.68 39.01
C ASP A 114 -27.21 -25.82 37.47
N ALA A 115 -26.45 -26.78 36.94
CA ALA A 115 -26.33 -26.93 35.47
C ALA A 115 -26.26 -28.37 34.92
N ASN A 116 -27.41 -29.07 34.86
CA ASN A 116 -27.63 -30.38 34.21
C ASN A 116 -27.12 -30.53 32.74
N TRP A 117 -26.67 -29.44 32.10
CA TRP A 117 -26.13 -29.42 30.73
C TRP A 117 -24.61 -29.25 30.67
N LYS A 118 -23.92 -28.91 31.76
CA LYS A 118 -22.45 -28.88 31.85
C LYS A 118 -21.91 -30.22 32.37
N LYS A 119 -20.68 -30.58 32.02
CA LYS A 119 -19.97 -31.76 32.56
C LYS A 119 -18.58 -31.43 33.11
N HIS A 120 -17.67 -30.96 32.25
CA HIS A 120 -16.28 -30.68 32.62
C HIS A 120 -15.78 -29.41 31.94
N LYS A 121 -14.90 -28.65 32.59
CA LYS A 121 -14.08 -27.63 31.92
C LYS A 121 -13.04 -28.34 31.05
N MET A 122 -12.78 -27.84 29.84
CA MET A 122 -11.85 -28.45 28.90
C MET A 122 -10.59 -27.60 28.77
N LEU A 123 -9.45 -28.21 29.09
CA LEU A 123 -8.12 -27.60 29.05
C LEU A 123 -7.36 -28.06 27.81
N CYS A 124 -6.60 -27.15 27.18
CA CYS A 124 -5.73 -27.48 26.05
C CYS A 124 -4.49 -28.25 26.52
N ILE A 125 -4.27 -29.46 25.99
CA ILE A 125 -3.18 -30.39 26.40
C ILE A 125 -1.78 -29.74 26.38
N LYS A 126 -1.51 -28.80 25.45
CA LYS A 126 -0.18 -28.16 25.35
C LYS A 126 0.11 -27.07 26.38
N CYS A 127 -0.89 -26.50 27.06
CA CYS A 127 -0.68 -25.28 27.86
C CYS A 127 -1.60 -25.09 29.07
N ASN A 128 -2.43 -26.10 29.37
CA ASN A 128 -3.41 -26.17 30.45
C ASN A 128 -4.36 -24.95 30.52
N TYR A 129 -4.60 -24.28 29.40
CA TYR A 129 -5.51 -23.15 29.31
C TYR A 129 -6.94 -23.63 29.06
N GLN A 130 -7.90 -23.10 29.81
CA GLN A 130 -9.31 -23.40 29.61
C GLN A 130 -9.80 -22.77 28.30
N VAL A 131 -10.13 -23.63 27.33
CA VAL A 131 -10.63 -23.21 26.01
C VAL A 131 -12.14 -23.43 25.84
N GLY A 132 -12.76 -24.28 26.67
CA GLY A 132 -14.19 -24.55 26.60
C GLY A 132 -14.74 -25.35 27.78
N THR A 133 -15.93 -25.88 27.58
CA THR A 133 -16.67 -26.74 28.52
C THR A 133 -17.31 -27.89 27.75
N LEU A 134 -17.11 -29.13 28.20
CA LEU A 134 -17.88 -30.27 27.71
C LEU A 134 -19.31 -30.14 28.25
N ALA A 135 -20.27 -30.10 27.34
CA ALA A 135 -21.67 -29.86 27.63
C ALA A 135 -22.54 -30.85 26.84
N ARG A 136 -23.72 -31.16 27.38
CA ARG A 136 -24.70 -32.00 26.70
C ARG A 136 -25.62 -31.13 25.84
N ILE A 137 -25.47 -31.22 24.52
CA ILE A 137 -26.28 -30.47 23.55
C ILE A 137 -27.25 -31.43 22.89
N PHE A 138 -28.56 -31.19 23.06
CA PHE A 138 -29.64 -32.12 22.73
C PHE A 138 -29.44 -33.51 23.40
N SER A 139 -28.87 -34.47 22.68
CA SER A 139 -28.65 -35.85 23.15
C SER A 139 -27.17 -36.23 23.35
N SER A 140 -26.25 -35.55 22.67
CA SER A 140 -24.81 -35.83 22.62
C SER A 140 -23.99 -34.91 23.52
N ASP A 141 -22.81 -35.37 23.92
CA ASP A 141 -21.81 -34.55 24.60
C ASP A 141 -20.93 -33.85 23.55
N LYS A 142 -20.72 -32.54 23.70
CA LYS A 142 -19.97 -31.69 22.78
C LYS A 142 -19.20 -30.61 23.51
N VAL A 143 -18.05 -30.21 22.96
CA VAL A 143 -17.21 -29.16 23.55
C VAL A 143 -17.70 -27.78 23.08
N LEU A 144 -18.29 -27.02 24.00
CA LEU A 144 -18.58 -25.60 23.80
C LEU A 144 -17.32 -24.79 24.11
N PHE A 145 -16.61 -24.38 23.07
CA PHE A 145 -15.51 -23.43 23.18
C PHE A 145 -16.04 -22.04 23.54
N SER A 146 -15.32 -21.34 24.41
CA SER A 146 -15.60 -19.93 24.68
C SER A 146 -14.91 -19.06 23.64
N ALA A 147 -15.65 -18.18 22.97
CA ALA A 147 -15.12 -17.20 22.01
C ALA A 147 -14.02 -16.29 22.59
N SER A 148 -13.90 -16.19 23.92
CA SER A 148 -12.83 -15.49 24.63
C SER A 148 -11.51 -16.26 24.72
N CYS A 149 -11.51 -17.59 24.49
CA CYS A 149 -10.39 -18.47 24.79
C CYS A 149 -9.86 -19.24 23.56
N VAL A 150 -10.51 -19.09 22.41
CA VAL A 150 -10.10 -19.68 21.12
C VAL A 150 -10.04 -18.62 20.02
N ALA A 151 -9.28 -18.91 18.97
CA ALA A 151 -9.23 -18.12 17.75
C ALA A 151 -9.28 -19.06 16.54
N VAL A 152 -9.62 -18.55 15.35
CA VAL A 152 -9.52 -19.30 14.09
C VAL A 152 -8.25 -18.88 13.36
N GLN A 153 -7.30 -19.80 13.21
CA GLN A 153 -6.15 -19.64 12.33
C GLN A 153 -6.62 -19.84 10.89
N MET A 154 -6.47 -18.80 10.04
CA MET A 154 -6.58 -18.93 8.59
C MET A 154 -5.33 -19.59 7.99
N PRO A 155 -5.39 -20.16 6.78
CA PRO A 155 -4.23 -20.70 6.08
C PRO A 155 -3.04 -19.72 6.02
N ASP A 156 -1.83 -20.25 5.98
CA ASP A 156 -0.60 -19.45 6.08
C ASP A 156 -0.46 -18.41 4.94
N ASP A 157 -1.09 -18.64 3.78
CA ASP A 157 -1.21 -17.71 2.65
C ASP A 157 -2.24 -16.58 2.85
N GLN A 158 -3.19 -16.71 3.77
CA GLN A 158 -4.36 -15.82 3.90
C GLN A 158 -4.47 -15.05 5.23
N SER A 159 -3.59 -15.32 6.20
CA SER A 159 -3.32 -14.53 7.43
C SER A 159 -4.29 -13.37 7.75
N PRO A 160 -5.35 -13.67 8.51
CA PRO A 160 -5.21 -13.41 9.94
C PRO A 160 -5.75 -14.51 10.87
N LEU A 161 -5.34 -14.45 12.13
CA LEU A 161 -6.04 -15.10 13.24
C LEU A 161 -7.30 -14.29 13.59
N LEU A 162 -8.46 -14.95 13.56
CA LEU A 162 -9.76 -14.34 13.85
C LEU A 162 -10.20 -14.70 15.27
N SER A 163 -10.27 -13.70 16.15
CA SER A 163 -10.86 -13.85 17.48
C SER A 163 -12.32 -13.39 17.48
N LEU A 164 -13.17 -14.12 18.18
CA LEU A 164 -14.60 -13.82 18.32
C LEU A 164 -14.93 -13.16 19.69
N SER A 165 -13.90 -12.75 20.45
CA SER A 165 -14.05 -12.17 21.77
C SER A 165 -14.60 -10.74 21.73
N GLY A 166 -15.63 -10.45 22.53
CA GLY A 166 -16.13 -9.09 22.78
C GLY A 166 -17.35 -8.66 21.96
N TYR A 167 -17.91 -9.52 21.10
CA TYR A 167 -19.00 -9.14 20.21
C TYR A 167 -20.40 -9.20 20.89
N PRO A 168 -21.30 -8.19 20.70
CA PRO A 168 -22.68 -8.26 21.17
C PRO A 168 -23.45 -9.40 20.46
N SER A 169 -23.83 -10.44 21.22
CA SER A 169 -24.52 -11.62 20.67
C SER A 169 -25.87 -11.32 20.04
N SER A 170 -26.45 -10.15 20.29
CA SER A 170 -27.68 -9.64 19.65
C SER A 170 -27.53 -9.46 18.14
N LEU A 171 -26.40 -8.91 17.67
CA LEU A 171 -26.21 -8.40 16.30
C LEU A 171 -25.79 -9.45 15.27
N LEU A 172 -25.46 -10.67 15.69
CA LEU A 172 -25.01 -11.74 14.79
C LEU A 172 -26.10 -12.80 14.60
N SER A 173 -26.32 -13.18 13.34
CA SER A 173 -27.33 -14.13 12.87
C SER A 173 -26.77 -15.01 11.74
N PHE A 174 -25.67 -15.70 12.03
CA PHE A 174 -25.10 -16.75 11.18
C PHE A 174 -25.02 -18.07 11.96
N THR A 175 -24.96 -19.19 11.23
CA THR A 175 -24.92 -20.56 11.75
C THR A 175 -23.63 -21.29 11.37
N MET A 176 -23.06 -20.94 10.21
CA MET A 176 -21.87 -21.55 9.62
C MET A 176 -20.73 -20.54 9.40
N TRP A 177 -19.51 -21.05 9.27
CA TRP A 177 -18.31 -20.23 9.02
C TRP A 177 -18.38 -19.45 7.69
N SER A 178 -18.89 -20.07 6.62
CA SER A 178 -19.07 -19.46 5.31
C SER A 178 -19.99 -18.24 5.32
N GLU A 179 -21.04 -18.28 6.14
CA GLU A 179 -21.99 -17.17 6.32
C GLU A 179 -21.31 -15.97 7.00
N LEU A 180 -20.47 -16.19 8.01
CA LEU A 180 -19.70 -15.13 8.67
C LEU A 180 -18.70 -14.47 7.70
N ILE A 181 -17.98 -15.25 6.88
CA ILE A 181 -17.07 -14.69 5.88
C ILE A 181 -17.84 -13.83 4.87
N LEU A 182 -18.93 -14.35 4.30
CA LEU A 182 -19.78 -13.61 3.36
C LEU A 182 -20.35 -12.32 3.98
N MET A 183 -20.75 -12.35 5.25
CA MET A 183 -21.20 -11.15 5.97
C MET A 183 -20.07 -10.14 6.16
N ALA A 184 -18.84 -10.58 6.51
CA ALA A 184 -17.69 -9.70 6.70
C ALA A 184 -17.19 -9.08 5.38
N GLU A 185 -17.33 -9.78 4.26
CA GLU A 185 -17.03 -9.27 2.91
C GLU A 185 -18.08 -8.26 2.43
N THR A 186 -19.37 -8.50 2.73
CA THR A 186 -20.48 -7.65 2.27
C THR A 186 -20.82 -6.47 3.19
N GLN A 187 -20.30 -6.43 4.42
CA GLN A 187 -20.62 -5.38 5.40
C GLN A 187 -19.32 -4.74 5.95
N PRO A 188 -18.86 -3.59 5.40
CA PRO A 188 -17.64 -2.92 5.87
C PRO A 188 -17.65 -2.65 7.39
N LYS A 189 -18.76 -2.16 7.94
CA LYS A 189 -18.89 -1.93 9.39
C LYS A 189 -18.72 -3.18 10.24
N LEU A 190 -19.02 -4.37 9.72
CA LEU A 190 -18.77 -5.64 10.41
C LEU A 190 -17.28 -6.01 10.34
N LYS A 191 -16.63 -5.79 9.20
CA LYS A 191 -15.18 -5.94 9.02
C LYS A 191 -14.39 -5.04 9.99
N ASP A 192 -14.86 -3.82 10.21
CA ASP A 192 -14.24 -2.84 11.12
C ASP A 192 -14.50 -3.16 12.61
N LEU A 193 -15.67 -3.74 12.95
CA LEU A 193 -16.05 -4.11 14.33
C LEU A 193 -15.51 -5.47 14.77
N LEU A 194 -15.19 -6.37 13.85
CA LEU A 194 -14.45 -7.60 14.16
C LEU A 194 -13.02 -7.22 14.57
N GLN A 195 -12.64 -7.48 15.82
CA GLN A 195 -11.23 -7.40 16.24
C GLN A 195 -10.42 -8.54 15.60
N ILE A 196 -10.06 -8.35 14.33
CA ILE A 196 -9.12 -9.17 13.58
C ILE A 196 -7.72 -8.96 14.17
N ARG A 197 -7.47 -9.60 15.32
CA ARG A 197 -6.19 -9.55 16.03
C ARG A 197 -5.12 -10.31 15.25
N ARG A 198 -4.50 -9.61 14.29
CA ARG A 198 -3.27 -10.05 13.64
C ARG A 198 -2.23 -10.31 14.74
N VAL A 199 -1.97 -11.58 15.02
CA VAL A 199 -0.85 -11.97 15.89
C VAL A 199 0.43 -11.66 15.11
N ASP A 200 1.24 -10.75 15.65
CA ASP A 200 2.43 -10.17 15.01
C ASP A 200 3.55 -11.14 14.61
N ASN A 201 3.38 -12.42 14.97
CA ASN A 201 4.38 -13.49 14.95
C ASN A 201 3.95 -14.69 14.07
N ILE A 202 3.65 -14.43 12.79
CA ILE A 202 3.78 -15.46 11.74
C ILE A 202 4.82 -14.96 10.73
N GLN A 203 6.09 -15.10 11.10
CA GLN A 203 7.26 -14.92 10.20
C GLN A 203 7.97 -16.25 9.99
N GLU A 204 7.28 -17.23 9.39
CA GLU A 204 7.96 -18.36 8.75
C GLU A 204 8.35 -17.95 7.32
N THR A 205 9.55 -17.36 7.16
CA THR A 205 10.19 -17.23 5.84
C THR A 205 10.52 -18.62 5.31
N THR A 206 9.59 -19.21 4.56
CA THR A 206 9.80 -20.48 3.87
C THR A 206 11.02 -20.40 2.95
N SER A 207 11.72 -21.51 2.76
CA SER A 207 12.89 -21.53 1.85
C SER A 207 12.54 -21.12 0.42
N GLU A 208 11.25 -21.18 0.06
CA GLU A 208 10.72 -20.86 -1.26
C GLU A 208 10.45 -19.37 -1.42
N SER A 209 9.83 -18.71 -0.44
CA SER A 209 9.71 -17.24 -0.45
C SER A 209 11.08 -16.55 -0.44
N ALA A 210 12.08 -17.13 0.25
CA ALA A 210 13.46 -16.64 0.22
C ALA A 210 14.10 -16.79 -1.18
N LYS A 211 13.88 -17.91 -1.87
CA LYS A 211 14.32 -18.11 -3.27
C LYS A 211 13.61 -17.15 -4.22
N LEU A 212 12.29 -16.96 -4.07
CA LEU A 212 11.50 -16.03 -4.87
C LEU A 212 11.96 -14.59 -4.66
N ASN A 213 12.26 -14.18 -3.42
CA ASN A 213 12.81 -12.84 -3.15
C ASN A 213 14.17 -12.64 -3.82
N ARG A 214 15.03 -13.67 -3.82
CA ARG A 214 16.29 -13.63 -4.55
C ARG A 214 16.06 -13.49 -6.07
N LYS A 215 15.07 -14.18 -6.66
CA LYS A 215 14.71 -14.00 -8.08
C LYS A 215 14.27 -12.57 -8.37
N LEU A 216 13.41 -11.98 -7.53
CA LEU A 216 12.97 -10.57 -7.66
C LEU A 216 14.11 -9.56 -7.49
N LEU A 217 15.04 -9.80 -6.56
CA LEU A 217 16.24 -8.96 -6.38
C LEU A 217 17.22 -9.06 -7.56
N MET A 218 17.40 -10.26 -8.12
CA MET A 218 18.34 -10.53 -9.21
C MET A 218 17.76 -10.30 -10.61
N ALA A 219 16.46 -9.98 -10.74
CA ALA A 219 15.85 -9.55 -11.99
C ALA A 219 16.65 -8.38 -12.59
N THR A 220 16.90 -8.45 -13.90
CA THR A 220 17.80 -7.56 -14.64
C THR A 220 17.12 -6.30 -15.17
N ASP A 221 15.84 -6.40 -15.51
CA ASP A 221 14.99 -5.29 -15.96
C ASP A 221 13.55 -5.40 -15.38
N LEU A 222 12.70 -4.45 -15.77
CA LEU A 222 11.30 -4.38 -15.33
C LEU A 222 10.43 -5.49 -15.93
N GLN A 223 10.68 -5.96 -17.15
CA GLN A 223 9.88 -7.00 -17.80
C GLN A 223 10.14 -8.37 -17.15
N GLU A 224 11.40 -8.68 -16.83
CA GLU A 224 11.77 -9.89 -16.07
C GLU A 224 11.18 -9.87 -14.65
N LEU A 225 11.21 -8.71 -13.99
CA LEU A 225 10.61 -8.52 -12.67
C LEU A 225 9.08 -8.74 -12.71
N LEU A 226 8.39 -8.05 -13.63
CA LEU A 226 6.94 -8.14 -13.77
C LEU A 226 6.48 -9.54 -14.21
N ARG A 227 7.23 -10.20 -15.11
CA ARG A 227 7.01 -11.62 -15.44
C ARG A 227 7.18 -12.52 -14.20
N THR A 228 8.20 -12.28 -13.38
CA THR A 228 8.45 -13.06 -12.16
C THR A 228 7.31 -12.93 -11.15
N VAL A 229 6.75 -11.73 -10.99
CA VAL A 229 5.55 -11.46 -10.18
C VAL A 229 4.35 -12.23 -10.74
N ASP A 230 4.07 -12.07 -12.04
CA ASP A 230 2.96 -12.70 -12.76
C ASP A 230 2.99 -14.24 -12.72
N GLU A 231 4.17 -14.85 -12.85
CA GLU A 231 4.41 -16.29 -12.70
C GLU A 231 4.13 -16.82 -11.28
N ASN A 232 4.13 -15.96 -10.25
CA ASN A 232 4.16 -16.35 -8.84
C ASN A 232 3.08 -15.67 -7.97
N VAL A 233 2.05 -15.05 -8.56
CA VAL A 233 1.05 -14.23 -7.85
C VAL A 233 0.52 -14.90 -6.58
N PHE A 234 0.12 -16.17 -6.66
CA PHE A 234 -0.45 -16.95 -5.56
C PHE A 234 0.58 -17.39 -4.47
N SER A 235 1.87 -17.09 -4.64
CA SER A 235 2.93 -17.39 -3.66
C SER A 235 3.72 -16.15 -3.21
N LEU A 236 3.28 -14.94 -3.62
CA LEU A 236 3.85 -13.68 -3.16
C LEU A 236 3.41 -13.36 -1.73
N ASN A 237 4.36 -13.24 -0.80
CA ASN A 237 4.10 -12.67 0.53
C ASN A 237 4.47 -11.19 0.62
N HIS A 238 4.19 -10.58 1.78
CA HIS A 238 4.46 -9.17 2.07
C HIS A 238 5.91 -8.72 1.80
N TYR A 239 6.90 -9.60 1.97
CA TYR A 239 8.31 -9.28 1.72
C TYR A 239 8.65 -9.34 0.22
N ASN A 240 8.06 -10.30 -0.50
CA ASN A 240 8.18 -10.41 -1.96
C ASN A 240 7.54 -9.21 -2.67
N ILE A 241 6.32 -8.82 -2.28
CA ILE A 241 5.62 -7.66 -2.86
C ILE A 241 6.38 -6.35 -2.61
N ARG A 242 6.84 -6.10 -1.36
CA ARG A 242 7.66 -4.92 -1.04
C ARG A 242 8.97 -4.87 -1.83
N THR A 243 9.62 -6.02 -2.02
CA THR A 243 10.83 -6.13 -2.85
C THR A 243 10.53 -5.83 -4.32
N ALA A 244 9.43 -6.35 -4.86
CA ALA A 244 9.02 -6.09 -6.24
C ALA A 244 8.72 -4.59 -6.48
N ILE A 245 7.99 -3.94 -5.58
CA ILE A 245 7.67 -2.49 -5.68
C ILE A 245 8.93 -1.61 -5.64
N ASP A 246 9.86 -1.84 -4.70
CA ASP A 246 11.13 -1.08 -4.66
C ASP A 246 11.99 -1.33 -5.92
N ARG A 247 12.11 -2.58 -6.38
CA ARG A 247 12.83 -2.90 -7.62
C ARG A 247 12.18 -2.24 -8.85
N ALA A 248 10.86 -2.28 -8.98
CA ALA A 248 10.12 -1.64 -10.06
C ALA A 248 10.33 -0.11 -10.06
N GLY A 249 10.17 0.54 -8.90
CA GLY A 249 10.41 1.98 -8.76
C GLY A 249 11.86 2.37 -9.09
N ARG A 250 12.85 1.55 -8.74
CA ARG A 250 14.24 1.78 -9.16
C ARG A 250 14.41 1.66 -10.68
N PHE A 251 13.80 0.67 -11.33
CA PHE A 251 13.88 0.53 -12.78
C PHE A 251 13.28 1.75 -13.51
N VAL A 252 12.09 2.22 -13.10
CA VAL A 252 11.47 3.41 -13.69
C VAL A 252 12.33 4.66 -13.44
N SER A 253 12.88 4.84 -12.24
CA SER A 253 13.81 5.93 -11.93
C SER A 253 15.13 5.88 -12.74
N THR A 254 15.60 4.69 -13.12
CA THR A 254 16.74 4.54 -14.05
C THR A 254 16.36 4.75 -15.52
N ARG A 255 15.07 4.58 -15.87
CA ARG A 255 14.54 4.86 -17.20
C ARG A 255 14.44 6.36 -17.44
N THR A 256 13.84 7.12 -16.52
CA THR A 256 13.72 8.59 -16.66
C THR A 256 15.09 9.28 -16.75
N THR A 257 16.06 8.88 -15.91
CA THR A 257 17.44 9.40 -15.99
C THR A 257 18.22 9.02 -17.26
N ARG A 258 17.72 8.07 -18.07
CA ARG A 258 18.31 7.68 -19.37
C ARG A 258 17.50 8.13 -20.59
N ALA A 259 16.20 8.35 -20.44
CA ALA A 259 15.31 8.81 -21.51
C ALA A 259 15.64 10.22 -22.04
N ASN A 260 16.38 11.01 -21.25
CA ASN A 260 16.94 12.30 -21.66
C ASN A 260 18.03 12.20 -22.75
N LEU A 261 18.37 10.99 -23.21
CA LEU A 261 19.03 10.74 -24.48
C LEU A 261 17.98 10.26 -25.49
N PRO A 262 17.57 11.07 -26.48
CA PRO A 262 16.54 10.69 -27.44
C PRO A 262 17.03 9.54 -28.33
N ALA A 263 16.46 8.35 -28.12
CA ALA A 263 16.70 7.20 -28.97
C ALA A 263 15.98 7.38 -30.30
N VAL A 264 16.69 7.87 -31.33
CA VAL A 264 16.14 8.09 -32.67
C VAL A 264 15.56 6.78 -33.22
N SER A 265 14.23 6.70 -33.29
CA SER A 265 13.52 5.62 -33.98
C SER A 265 13.52 5.90 -35.47
N ASN A 266 14.11 5.04 -36.29
CA ASN A 266 14.05 5.16 -37.75
C ASN A 266 12.60 5.02 -38.25
N VAL A 267 11.89 6.14 -38.36
CA VAL A 267 10.59 6.22 -39.03
C VAL A 267 10.84 6.27 -40.53
N THR A 268 10.85 5.11 -41.17
CA THR A 268 11.01 5.00 -42.62
C THR A 268 9.67 5.25 -43.33
N ASN A 269 9.14 6.46 -43.24
CA ASN A 269 7.98 6.94 -44.00
C ASN A 269 8.35 8.25 -44.72
N PHE A 270 8.16 8.29 -46.05
CA PHE A 270 8.41 9.48 -46.88
C PHE A 270 7.24 10.48 -46.85
N SER A 271 6.78 10.84 -45.65
CA SER A 271 5.99 12.06 -45.43
C SER A 271 6.94 13.26 -45.28
N LYS A 272 6.62 14.41 -45.88
CA LYS A 272 7.31 15.67 -45.55
C LYS A 272 7.14 15.92 -44.06
N SER A 273 8.21 16.20 -43.32
CA SER A 273 8.05 16.58 -41.91
C SER A 273 7.42 17.97 -41.79
N GLU A 274 6.63 18.14 -40.73
CA GLU A 274 6.07 19.40 -40.27
C GLU A 274 7.07 20.19 -39.39
N ALA A 275 8.23 19.61 -39.05
CA ALA A 275 9.26 20.19 -38.18
C ALA A 275 10.67 20.10 -38.81
N PRO A 276 11.40 21.23 -38.99
CA PRO A 276 12.72 21.25 -39.65
C PRO A 276 13.79 20.35 -39.02
N GLU A 277 13.69 20.11 -37.71
CA GLU A 277 14.64 19.29 -36.97
C GLU A 277 14.53 17.79 -37.25
N ASP A 278 13.46 17.26 -37.84
CA ASP A 278 13.40 15.83 -38.19
C ASP A 278 14.44 15.48 -39.29
N ASP A 279 14.71 16.40 -40.20
CA ASP A 279 15.80 16.28 -41.19
C ASP A 279 17.20 16.38 -40.53
N LEU A 280 17.32 17.10 -39.41
CA LEU A 280 18.57 17.23 -38.64
C LEU A 280 18.80 16.05 -37.67
N LEU A 281 17.73 15.39 -37.22
CA LEU A 281 17.77 14.18 -36.40
C LEU A 281 18.03 12.91 -37.22
N ALA A 282 18.04 13.00 -38.55
CA ALA A 282 18.36 11.91 -39.48
C ALA A 282 19.85 11.45 -39.47
N VAL A 283 20.66 11.93 -38.51
CA VAL A 283 22.04 11.47 -38.32
C VAL A 283 22.06 10.04 -37.74
N PRO A 284 22.62 9.03 -38.45
CA PRO A 284 22.62 7.65 -37.99
C PRO A 284 23.56 7.44 -36.79
N SER A 285 23.01 7.50 -35.58
CA SER A 285 23.75 7.17 -34.36
C SER A 285 24.28 5.72 -34.39
N PRO A 286 25.52 5.44 -33.96
CA PRO A 286 26.06 4.09 -33.91
C PRO A 286 25.21 3.13 -33.08
N ALA A 287 24.87 1.98 -33.63
CA ALA A 287 23.98 0.99 -33.01
C ALA A 287 24.66 0.24 -31.85
N LEU A 288 24.78 0.90 -30.69
CA LEU A 288 25.32 0.32 -29.44
C LEU A 288 24.26 0.11 -28.35
N PHE A 289 23.01 0.51 -28.60
CA PHE A 289 21.88 0.27 -27.70
C PHE A 289 20.84 -0.62 -28.37
N PRO A 290 20.28 -1.63 -27.68
CA PRO A 290 19.18 -2.43 -28.24
C PRO A 290 17.97 -1.54 -28.53
N LYS A 291 17.19 -1.87 -29.56
CA LYS A 291 15.94 -1.17 -29.86
C LYS A 291 14.88 -1.50 -28.80
N TRP A 292 14.79 -0.69 -27.74
CA TRP A 292 13.75 -0.80 -26.72
C TRP A 292 12.46 -0.19 -27.27
N THR A 293 11.36 -0.95 -27.28
CA THR A 293 10.09 -0.50 -27.86
C THR A 293 9.51 0.66 -27.05
N THR A 294 9.15 1.74 -27.74
CA THR A 294 8.67 2.99 -27.11
C THR A 294 7.33 2.80 -26.40
N LYS A 295 6.46 1.92 -26.91
CA LYS A 295 5.27 1.46 -26.18
C LYS A 295 5.63 0.27 -25.26
N PRO A 296 5.20 0.25 -23.98
CA PRO A 296 5.19 -0.98 -23.20
C PRO A 296 4.25 -1.98 -23.89
N ASN A 297 4.55 -3.27 -23.80
CA ASN A 297 3.62 -4.30 -24.26
C ASN A 297 2.34 -4.21 -23.41
N ALA A 298 1.15 -4.32 -24.01
CA ALA A 298 -0.11 -4.35 -23.26
C ALA A 298 -0.11 -5.42 -22.16
N LEU A 299 0.58 -6.53 -22.42
CA LEU A 299 0.83 -7.61 -21.45
C LEU A 299 1.73 -7.19 -20.28
N ASP A 300 2.73 -6.32 -20.50
CA ASP A 300 3.56 -5.78 -19.41
C ASP A 300 2.79 -4.71 -18.61
N THR A 301 1.96 -3.89 -19.26
CA THR A 301 1.03 -2.98 -18.58
C THR A 301 0.04 -3.74 -17.70
N GLN A 302 -0.50 -4.87 -18.18
CA GLN A 302 -1.35 -5.76 -17.40
C GLN A 302 -0.62 -6.32 -16.18
N ARG A 303 0.64 -6.77 -16.34
CA ARG A 303 1.47 -7.27 -15.23
C ARG A 303 1.83 -6.20 -14.21
N PHE A 304 2.09 -4.97 -14.67
CA PHE A 304 2.30 -3.83 -13.78
C PHE A 304 1.08 -3.61 -12.90
N TRP A 305 -0.12 -3.55 -13.49
CA TRP A 305 -1.34 -3.35 -12.70
C TRP A 305 -1.63 -4.52 -11.75
N LYS A 306 -1.39 -5.79 -12.14
CA LYS A 306 -1.41 -6.92 -11.18
C LYS A 306 -0.49 -6.72 -9.98
N LEU A 307 0.73 -6.20 -10.17
CA LEU A 307 1.64 -5.90 -9.05
C LEU A 307 1.07 -4.80 -8.15
N ILE A 308 0.37 -3.81 -8.70
CA ILE A 308 -0.31 -2.78 -7.93
C ILE A 308 -1.53 -3.37 -7.19
N ASP A 309 -2.28 -4.28 -7.79
CA ASP A 309 -3.43 -4.95 -7.16
C ASP A 309 -3.00 -5.84 -5.98
N GLU A 310 -1.90 -6.61 -6.10
CA GLU A 310 -1.33 -7.34 -4.94
C GLU A 310 -0.75 -6.39 -3.88
N THR A 311 -0.25 -5.22 -4.30
CA THR A 311 0.21 -4.17 -3.38
C THR A 311 -0.96 -3.52 -2.63
N GLU A 312 -2.10 -3.37 -3.29
CA GLU A 312 -3.35 -2.87 -2.72
C GLU A 312 -3.92 -3.84 -1.67
N LYS A 313 -3.88 -5.15 -1.95
CA LYS A 313 -4.17 -6.19 -0.94
C LYS A 313 -3.18 -6.12 0.22
N LEU A 314 -1.88 -5.94 -0.06
CA LEU A 314 -0.86 -5.82 0.99
C LEU A 314 -1.11 -4.64 1.94
N VAL A 315 -1.62 -3.50 1.46
CA VAL A 315 -1.94 -2.37 2.37
C VAL A 315 -3.33 -2.51 3.00
N ASN A 316 -4.35 -3.03 2.30
CA ASN A 316 -5.70 -3.16 2.86
C ASN A 316 -5.86 -4.32 3.86
N PHE A 317 -5.05 -5.37 3.75
CA PHE A 317 -5.08 -6.53 4.67
C PHE A 317 -3.77 -6.71 5.46
N GLY A 318 -2.68 -6.10 5.01
CA GLY A 318 -1.31 -6.44 5.45
C GLY A 318 -0.52 -5.33 6.16
N ILE A 319 -1.05 -4.10 6.28
CA ILE A 319 -0.28 -2.88 6.63
C ILE A 319 0.59 -2.97 7.89
N ALA A 320 0.20 -3.76 8.91
CA ALA A 320 1.03 -4.02 10.09
C ALA A 320 2.40 -4.69 9.79
N ALA A 321 2.63 -5.20 8.57
CA ALA A 321 3.94 -5.64 8.11
C ALA A 321 4.97 -4.49 7.90
N PHE A 322 4.51 -3.24 7.90
CA PHE A 322 5.34 -2.03 7.87
C PHE A 322 5.67 -1.57 9.29
N LYS A 323 6.40 -2.39 10.04
CA LYS A 323 6.68 -2.20 11.48
C LYS A 323 7.58 -0.98 11.83
N THR A 324 8.12 -0.25 10.84
CA THR A 324 8.99 0.92 11.03
C THR A 324 8.68 2.03 10.03
N GLY A 325 8.87 3.29 10.39
CA GLY A 325 8.65 4.44 9.49
C GLY A 325 9.54 4.40 8.25
N SER A 326 10.77 3.91 8.38
CA SER A 326 11.66 3.56 7.26
C SER A 326 11.05 2.55 6.28
N ALA A 327 10.22 1.60 6.75
CA ALA A 327 9.54 0.66 5.87
C ALA A 327 8.46 1.35 5.03
N LEU A 328 7.67 2.25 5.62
CA LEU A 328 6.69 3.07 4.91
C LEU A 328 7.37 4.07 3.96
N THR A 329 8.40 4.76 4.42
CA THR A 329 9.14 5.78 3.64
C THR A 329 9.74 5.21 2.36
N ASN A 330 10.35 4.02 2.43
CA ASN A 330 10.87 3.35 1.23
C ASN A 330 9.74 2.91 0.28
N PHE A 331 8.60 2.49 0.82
CA PHE A 331 7.43 2.06 0.05
C PHE A 331 6.74 3.23 -0.66
N THR A 332 6.46 4.34 0.02
CA THR A 332 5.91 5.55 -0.61
C THR A 332 6.88 6.18 -1.60
N THR A 333 8.19 6.17 -1.31
CA THR A 333 9.21 6.59 -2.29
C THR A 333 9.19 5.72 -3.55
N ALA A 334 8.89 4.43 -3.43
CA ALA A 334 8.71 3.55 -4.58
C ALA A 334 7.40 3.86 -5.35
N LEU A 335 6.27 4.08 -4.65
CA LEU A 335 5.01 4.54 -5.28
C LEU A 335 5.18 5.86 -6.03
N MET A 336 5.93 6.83 -5.48
CA MET A 336 6.28 8.09 -6.16
C MET A 336 7.02 7.83 -7.48
N ARG A 337 8.05 6.96 -7.47
CA ARG A 337 8.81 6.60 -8.68
C ARG A 337 7.98 5.82 -9.72
N LEU A 338 6.86 5.23 -9.30
CA LEU A 338 5.92 4.50 -10.18
C LEU A 338 4.71 5.35 -10.58
N GLY A 339 4.55 6.56 -10.02
CA GLY A 339 3.40 7.43 -10.27
C GLY A 339 2.05 6.89 -9.77
N VAL A 340 2.03 6.00 -8.78
CA VAL A 340 0.82 5.29 -8.34
C VAL A 340 0.06 6.09 -7.28
N GLY A 341 -1.00 6.79 -7.71
CA GLY A 341 -1.81 7.69 -6.88
C GLY A 341 -3.09 7.09 -6.26
N ARG A 342 -3.29 5.77 -6.28
CA ARG A 342 -4.53 5.11 -5.82
C ARG A 342 -4.88 5.48 -4.37
N THR A 343 -6.05 6.08 -4.17
CA THR A 343 -6.62 6.42 -2.84
C THR A 343 -6.69 5.20 -1.92
N SER A 344 -7.13 4.05 -2.45
CA SER A 344 -7.20 2.77 -1.74
C SER A 344 -5.84 2.19 -1.32
N ILE A 345 -4.73 2.73 -1.83
CA ILE A 345 -3.38 2.43 -1.36
C ILE A 345 -2.88 3.49 -0.37
N LEU A 346 -3.09 4.77 -0.68
CA LEU A 346 -2.53 5.88 0.09
C LEU A 346 -3.27 6.16 1.41
N GLN A 347 -4.58 5.90 1.47
CA GLN A 347 -5.37 6.09 2.69
C GLN A 347 -5.00 5.09 3.82
N PRO A 348 -4.85 3.77 3.59
CA PRO A 348 -4.31 2.85 4.60
C PRO A 348 -2.89 3.21 5.05
N VAL A 349 -2.05 3.76 4.15
CA VAL A 349 -0.69 4.20 4.48
C VAL A 349 -0.71 5.44 5.38
N ALA A 350 -1.58 6.41 5.12
CA ALA A 350 -1.76 7.59 5.99
C ALA A 350 -2.26 7.18 7.39
N ALA A 351 -3.28 6.32 7.46
CA ALA A 351 -3.81 5.82 8.73
C ALA A 351 -2.74 5.07 9.56
N GLN A 352 -1.90 4.26 8.90
CA GLN A 352 -0.76 3.60 9.55
C GLN A 352 0.30 4.61 10.04
N THR A 353 0.59 5.65 9.26
CA THR A 353 1.51 6.73 9.67
C THR A 353 1.01 7.45 10.93
N VAL A 354 -0.27 7.83 10.95
CA VAL A 354 -0.92 8.43 12.13
C VAL A 354 -0.85 7.50 13.34
N PHE A 355 -1.20 6.21 13.19
CA PHE A 355 -1.10 5.21 14.26
C PHE A 355 0.34 5.00 14.79
N MET A 356 1.35 5.16 13.93
CA MET A 356 2.75 5.01 14.31
C MET A 356 3.34 6.25 14.99
N LEU A 357 2.77 7.43 14.75
CA LEU A 357 3.03 8.66 15.52
C LEU A 357 2.35 8.60 16.89
N GLN A 358 1.06 8.25 16.93
CA GLN A 358 0.24 8.16 18.15
C GLN A 358 0.54 6.94 19.04
N SER A 359 1.53 6.11 18.70
CA SER A 359 1.96 4.97 19.51
C SER A 359 2.74 5.43 20.74
N GLU A 360 2.49 4.85 21.93
CA GLU A 360 3.21 5.13 23.21
C GLU A 360 4.75 5.19 23.10
N LYS A 361 5.30 4.48 22.12
CA LYS A 361 6.64 4.70 21.59
C LYS A 361 6.50 4.89 20.09
N ALA A 362 6.81 6.08 19.60
CA ALA A 362 6.73 6.41 18.19
C ALA A 362 7.57 5.43 17.36
N LYS A 363 6.99 4.89 16.29
CA LYS A 363 7.64 3.89 15.40
C LYS A 363 8.12 4.51 14.08
N ILE A 364 7.98 5.82 13.98
CA ILE A 364 8.29 6.71 12.87
C ILE A 364 8.72 8.04 13.49
N ASN A 365 9.74 8.70 12.94
CA ASN A 365 10.17 10.04 13.37
C ASN A 365 9.60 11.12 12.46
N ALA A 366 9.72 12.38 12.86
CA ALA A 366 9.21 13.55 12.16
C ALA A 366 9.65 13.61 10.69
N HIS A 367 10.91 13.29 10.38
CA HIS A 367 11.44 13.27 9.02
C HIS A 367 10.82 12.14 8.16
N GLU A 368 10.68 10.94 8.71
CA GLU A 368 10.01 9.82 8.02
C GLU A 368 8.51 10.08 7.81
N ALA A 369 7.82 10.63 8.82
CA ALA A 369 6.40 11.01 8.72
C ALA A 369 6.17 12.09 7.66
N CYS A 370 6.98 13.16 7.68
CA CYS A 370 6.97 14.21 6.65
C CYS A 370 7.22 13.65 5.25
N MET A 371 8.17 12.73 5.08
CA MET A 371 8.44 12.07 3.79
C MET A 371 7.25 11.23 3.30
N VAL A 372 6.55 10.52 4.19
CA VAL A 372 5.34 9.76 3.84
C VAL A 372 4.18 10.69 3.47
N MET A 373 3.90 11.72 4.28
CA MET A 373 2.80 12.66 4.00
C MET A 373 3.07 13.52 2.75
N SER A 374 4.33 13.94 2.53
CA SER A 374 4.75 14.61 1.29
C SER A 374 4.55 13.73 0.05
N ALA A 375 4.72 12.41 0.18
CA ALA A 375 4.50 11.47 -0.92
C ALA A 375 3.00 11.31 -1.22
N ILE A 376 2.16 11.18 -0.18
CA ILE A 376 0.70 11.08 -0.31
C ILE A 376 0.11 12.34 -0.96
N THR A 377 0.43 13.53 -0.44
CA THR A 377 -0.09 14.80 -0.98
C THR A 377 0.51 15.18 -2.34
N HIS A 378 1.63 14.59 -2.75
CA HIS A 378 2.15 14.71 -4.12
C HIS A 378 1.43 13.78 -5.10
N LEU A 379 1.17 12.53 -4.69
CA LEU A 379 0.64 11.45 -5.53
C LEU A 379 -0.88 11.50 -5.75
N LEU A 380 -1.66 11.98 -4.78
CA LEU A 380 -3.12 11.99 -4.89
C LEU A 380 -3.60 12.94 -6.01
N PRO A 381 -4.66 12.59 -6.78
CA PRO A 381 -5.30 13.50 -7.72
C PRO A 381 -5.96 14.68 -7.00
N ARG A 382 -6.21 15.80 -7.71
CA ARG A 382 -6.67 17.07 -7.11
C ARG A 382 -8.00 16.91 -6.36
N GLU A 383 -8.87 16.03 -6.84
CA GLU A 383 -10.17 15.70 -6.25
C GLU A 383 -10.00 14.96 -4.92
N SER A 384 -9.09 13.96 -4.88
CA SER A 384 -8.84 13.21 -3.64
C SER A 384 -8.05 14.00 -2.61
N ARG A 385 -7.21 14.96 -3.03
CA ARG A 385 -6.46 15.85 -2.11
C ARG A 385 -7.34 16.72 -1.21
N ARG A 386 -8.58 17.00 -1.62
CA ARG A 386 -9.56 17.77 -0.85
C ARG A 386 -10.42 16.89 0.08
N GLN A 387 -10.11 15.60 0.24
CA GLN A 387 -10.84 14.71 1.16
C GLN A 387 -10.38 14.94 2.60
N GLU A 388 -11.35 14.95 3.53
CA GLU A 388 -11.18 15.24 4.96
C GLU A 388 -10.02 14.47 5.60
N TRP A 389 -9.95 13.15 5.42
CA TRP A 389 -8.91 12.28 5.95
C TRP A 389 -7.47 12.69 5.54
N VAL A 390 -7.29 13.34 4.39
CA VAL A 390 -5.98 13.81 3.93
C VAL A 390 -5.52 14.98 4.79
N LEU A 391 -6.44 15.92 5.06
CA LEU A 391 -6.16 17.10 5.89
C LEU A 391 -5.98 16.68 7.36
N GLU A 392 -6.86 15.84 7.90
CA GLU A 392 -6.75 15.28 9.26
C GLU A 392 -5.40 14.57 9.48
N SER A 393 -5.00 13.71 8.53
CA SER A 393 -3.72 12.99 8.60
C SER A 393 -2.52 13.95 8.51
N LEU A 394 -2.64 15.04 7.75
CA LEU A 394 -1.58 16.03 7.56
C LEU A 394 -1.44 16.96 8.77
N GLN A 395 -2.56 17.37 9.37
CA GLN A 395 -2.60 18.12 10.63
C GLN A 395 -2.07 17.27 11.79
N THR A 396 -2.50 16.02 11.93
CA THR A 396 -1.98 15.09 12.94
C THR A 396 -0.48 14.87 12.78
N ALA A 397 0.02 14.77 11.54
CA ALA A 397 1.45 14.70 11.28
C ALA A 397 2.17 16.03 11.62
N SER A 398 1.55 17.18 11.37
CA SER A 398 2.07 18.51 11.70
C SER A 398 2.23 18.72 13.21
N GLU A 399 1.18 18.49 13.98
CA GLU A 399 1.18 18.57 15.45
C GLU A 399 2.28 17.70 16.06
N MET A 400 2.36 16.42 15.64
CA MET A 400 3.33 15.47 16.15
C MET A 400 4.77 15.80 15.72
N VAL A 401 4.98 16.30 14.49
CA VAL A 401 6.28 16.79 14.00
C VAL A 401 6.75 18.01 14.80
N MET A 402 5.86 18.96 15.09
CA MET A 402 6.21 20.14 15.89
C MET A 402 6.51 19.77 17.35
N ALA A 403 5.71 18.87 17.94
CA ALA A 403 5.97 18.34 19.27
C ALA A 403 7.33 17.61 19.36
N GLU A 404 7.66 16.74 18.39
CA GLU A 404 8.96 16.05 18.35
C GLU A 404 10.13 17.04 18.22
N LEU A 405 10.01 18.10 17.41
CA LEU A 405 11.08 19.07 17.21
C LEU A 405 11.30 20.02 18.40
N ASP A 406 10.25 20.35 19.15
CA ASP A 406 10.33 21.28 20.29
C ASP A 406 10.51 20.56 21.66
N ASP A 407 10.36 19.23 21.75
CA ASP A 407 10.68 18.40 22.94
C ASP A 407 12.14 18.61 23.39
N GLU A 408 12.38 18.89 24.67
CA GLU A 408 13.73 19.08 25.26
C GLU A 408 14.67 17.88 25.01
N HIS A 409 14.15 16.65 24.98
CA HIS A 409 14.91 15.42 24.80
C HIS A 409 15.34 15.15 23.35
N THR A 410 14.72 15.79 22.36
CA THR A 410 15.09 15.64 20.95
C THR A 410 16.49 16.18 20.66
N SER A 411 17.26 15.43 19.86
CA SER A 411 18.69 15.64 19.68
C SER A 411 19.02 17.00 19.05
N VAL A 412 20.22 17.50 19.35
CA VAL A 412 20.72 18.77 18.76
C VAL A 412 20.87 18.65 17.23
N GLU A 413 21.18 17.46 16.71
CA GLU A 413 21.30 17.21 15.27
C GLU A 413 19.93 17.21 14.57
N ASP A 414 18.91 16.62 15.19
CA ASP A 414 17.55 16.61 14.65
C ASP A 414 16.90 18.00 14.71
N LYS A 415 17.13 18.75 15.79
CA LYS A 415 16.74 20.16 15.90
C LYS A 415 17.41 21.04 14.85
N GLN A 416 18.71 20.85 14.60
CA GLN A 416 19.40 21.54 13.48
C GLN A 416 18.80 21.18 12.12
N ARG A 417 18.25 19.97 11.97
CA ARG A 417 17.60 19.47 10.74
C ARG A 417 16.10 19.77 10.65
N ALA A 418 15.52 20.54 11.58
CA ALA A 418 14.11 20.93 11.56
C ALA A 418 13.66 21.51 10.20
N ALA A 419 14.50 22.34 9.57
CA ALA A 419 14.21 22.92 8.25
C ALA A 419 14.11 21.88 7.10
N GLU A 420 14.72 20.69 7.24
CA GLU A 420 14.56 19.58 6.28
C GLU A 420 13.15 18.95 6.34
N VAL A 421 12.47 19.10 7.48
CA VAL A 421 11.17 18.49 7.79
C VAL A 421 10.03 19.50 7.62
N LEU A 422 10.18 20.69 8.20
CA LEU A 422 9.18 21.75 8.20
C LEU A 422 8.86 22.25 6.78
N VAL A 423 9.88 22.47 5.94
CA VAL A 423 9.67 23.04 4.59
C VAL A 423 8.91 22.10 3.63
N PRO A 424 9.22 20.78 3.52
CA PRO A 424 8.40 19.88 2.72
C PRO A 424 6.99 19.65 3.29
N LEU A 425 6.82 19.69 4.62
CA LEU A 425 5.51 19.55 5.25
C LEU A 425 4.62 20.78 4.99
N ALA A 426 5.14 22.00 5.15
CA ALA A 426 4.43 23.23 4.80
C ALA A 426 4.03 23.23 3.31
N ARG A 427 4.92 22.80 2.41
CA ARG A 427 4.63 22.63 0.98
C ARG A 427 3.56 21.56 0.69
N SER A 428 3.36 20.61 1.59
CA SER A 428 2.32 19.57 1.47
C SER A 428 0.91 20.13 1.73
N PHE A 429 0.77 21.10 2.65
CA PHE A 429 -0.49 21.83 2.84
C PHE A 429 -0.90 22.59 1.57
N LEU A 430 0.07 23.13 0.83
CA LEU A 430 -0.18 23.85 -0.42
C LEU A 430 -0.69 22.95 -1.57
N PHE A 431 -0.43 21.64 -1.51
CA PHE A 431 -0.95 20.67 -2.48
C PHE A 431 -2.42 20.33 -2.20
N VAL A 432 -2.85 20.33 -0.93
CA VAL A 432 -4.24 20.13 -0.49
C VAL A 432 -5.03 21.44 -0.39
N GLU A 433 -4.46 22.55 -0.87
CA GLU A 433 -5.07 23.89 -0.90
C GLU A 433 -5.49 24.40 0.50
N SER A 434 -4.73 24.01 1.55
CA SER A 434 -4.97 24.36 2.95
C SER A 434 -3.76 25.08 3.57
N PHE A 435 -3.89 25.55 4.81
CA PHE A 435 -2.88 26.30 5.54
C PHE A 435 -2.92 25.95 7.03
N ASP A 436 -1.75 25.66 7.59
CA ASP A 436 -1.52 25.40 9.01
C ASP A 436 -0.71 26.58 9.55
N GLU A 437 -1.33 27.44 10.36
CA GLU A 437 -0.73 28.70 10.77
C GLU A 437 0.52 28.46 11.65
N ASP A 438 0.44 27.54 12.60
CA ASP A 438 1.54 27.26 13.52
C ASP A 438 2.71 26.58 12.82
N LEU A 439 2.45 25.64 11.90
CA LEU A 439 3.50 25.06 11.07
C LEU A 439 4.21 26.11 10.22
N PHE A 440 3.47 27.00 9.56
CA PHE A 440 4.07 28.03 8.70
C PHE A 440 4.82 29.06 9.56
N ARG A 441 4.26 29.49 10.69
CA ARG A 441 4.89 30.36 11.70
C ARG A 441 6.20 29.75 12.22
N ARG A 442 6.20 28.45 12.57
CA ARG A 442 7.39 27.69 12.99
C ARG A 442 8.42 27.55 11.86
N THR A 443 7.96 27.33 10.62
CA THR A 443 8.82 27.19 9.43
C THR A 443 9.55 28.49 9.10
N PHE A 444 8.84 29.62 8.98
CA PHE A 444 9.46 30.91 8.66
C PHE A 444 10.39 31.39 9.78
N LYS A 445 10.01 31.21 11.05
CA LYS A 445 10.88 31.46 12.22
C LYS A 445 12.19 30.67 12.15
N GLU A 446 12.13 29.39 11.79
CA GLU A 446 13.31 28.52 11.70
C GLU A 446 14.25 28.97 10.56
N VAL A 447 13.74 29.09 9.33
CA VAL A 447 14.60 29.40 8.17
C VAL A 447 15.17 30.82 8.21
N ASN A 448 14.39 31.81 8.67
CA ASN A 448 14.86 33.19 8.82
C ASN A 448 15.90 33.35 9.96
N SER A 449 16.05 32.34 10.85
CA SER A 449 17.14 32.27 11.85
C SER A 449 18.47 31.71 11.30
N GLY A 450 18.57 31.53 9.98
CA GLY A 450 19.74 30.95 9.31
C GLY A 450 19.86 29.44 9.52
N ALA A 451 18.76 28.72 9.74
CA ALA A 451 18.78 27.26 9.90
C ALA A 451 19.32 26.53 8.66
N LEU A 452 19.01 27.02 7.46
CA LEU A 452 19.38 26.40 6.19
C LEU A 452 20.90 26.27 5.99
N ASP A 453 21.67 27.22 6.52
CA ASP A 453 23.14 27.25 6.36
C ASP A 453 23.85 26.39 7.42
N LYS A 454 23.10 25.86 8.41
CA LYS A 454 23.55 24.88 9.41
C LYS A 454 23.34 23.44 8.92
N LEU A 455 22.63 23.22 7.82
CA LEU A 455 22.30 21.89 7.30
C LEU A 455 23.49 21.21 6.62
N ASN A 456 24.02 20.17 7.26
CA ASN A 456 25.07 19.31 6.69
C ASN A 456 24.51 18.35 5.61
N MET A 457 24.03 18.91 4.50
CA MET A 457 23.46 18.14 3.38
C MET A 457 24.13 18.45 2.02
N PRO A 458 24.12 17.50 1.06
CA PRO A 458 24.69 17.71 -0.26
C PRO A 458 24.12 18.95 -0.98
N PRO A 459 24.95 19.79 -1.65
CA PRO A 459 24.50 21.04 -2.27
C PRO A 459 23.41 20.92 -3.34
N PHE A 460 23.11 19.73 -3.85
CA PHE A 460 21.93 19.52 -4.72
C PHE A 460 20.63 19.40 -3.90
N LYS A 461 20.66 18.74 -2.73
CA LYS A 461 19.50 18.66 -1.83
C LYS A 461 19.16 20.05 -1.27
N LEU A 462 20.16 20.84 -0.88
CA LEU A 462 19.95 22.18 -0.32
C LEU A 462 19.29 23.11 -1.35
N ARG A 463 19.69 23.02 -2.63
CA ARG A 463 19.03 23.76 -3.72
C ARG A 463 17.59 23.32 -3.95
N VAL A 464 17.29 22.02 -3.88
CA VAL A 464 15.90 21.53 -3.92
C VAL A 464 15.10 22.03 -2.70
N LEU A 465 15.71 22.12 -1.51
CA LEU A 465 15.05 22.63 -0.31
C LEU A 465 14.78 24.15 -0.38
N LYS A 466 15.76 24.96 -0.78
CA LYS A 466 15.59 26.42 -1.01
C LYS A 466 14.57 26.70 -2.14
N SER A 467 14.55 25.90 -3.20
CA SER A 467 13.52 25.94 -4.26
C SER A 467 12.11 25.61 -3.73
N LYS A 468 11.96 24.56 -2.91
CA LYS A 468 10.69 24.25 -2.22
C LYS A 468 10.25 25.37 -1.28
N LEU A 469 11.17 25.97 -0.53
CA LEU A 469 10.90 27.07 0.39
C LEU A 469 10.41 28.32 -0.34
N TYR A 470 11.02 28.65 -1.49
CA TYR A 470 10.55 29.76 -2.32
C TYR A 470 9.09 29.57 -2.77
N GLN A 471 8.69 28.34 -3.12
CA GLN A 471 7.27 28.06 -3.42
C GLN A 471 6.35 28.23 -2.20
N VAL A 472 6.82 27.93 -0.99
CA VAL A 472 6.02 28.15 0.25
C VAL A 472 5.87 29.64 0.54
N HIS A 473 6.94 30.41 0.36
CA HIS A 473 6.92 31.86 0.47
C HIS A 473 6.02 32.54 -0.57
N LEU A 474 6.16 32.15 -1.84
CA LEU A 474 5.41 32.71 -2.95
C LEU A 474 3.90 32.43 -2.84
N ASP A 475 3.50 31.27 -2.30
CA ASP A 475 2.11 30.99 -1.95
C ASP A 475 1.55 31.98 -0.93
N CYS A 476 2.34 32.28 0.10
CA CYS A 476 1.95 33.22 1.16
C CYS A 476 1.89 34.67 0.64
N GLU A 477 2.79 35.04 -0.27
CA GLU A 477 2.76 36.35 -0.94
C GLU A 477 1.55 36.49 -1.87
N LEU A 478 1.34 35.55 -2.80
CA LEU A 478 0.23 35.55 -3.76
C LEU A 478 -1.16 35.35 -3.13
N SER A 479 -1.21 34.94 -1.85
CA SER A 479 -2.44 34.83 -1.05
C SER A 479 -2.60 35.96 -0.03
N ASP A 480 -1.89 37.09 -0.21
CA ASP A 480 -1.92 38.28 0.64
C ASP A 480 -1.69 38.03 2.15
N ARG A 481 -0.94 36.97 2.50
CA ARG A 481 -0.73 36.59 3.92
C ARG A 481 0.16 37.61 4.65
N PRO A 482 -0.01 37.76 5.98
CA PRO A 482 0.83 38.62 6.82
C PRO A 482 2.34 38.43 6.61
N SER A 483 3.11 39.49 6.84
CA SER A 483 4.56 39.54 6.57
C SER A 483 5.41 38.59 7.42
N GLU A 484 4.87 38.06 8.51
CA GLU A 484 5.48 36.99 9.30
C GLU A 484 5.54 35.62 8.58
N PHE A 485 4.70 35.42 7.54
CA PHE A 485 4.72 34.24 6.67
C PHE A 485 5.56 34.49 5.40
N ARG A 486 6.65 35.24 5.52
CA ARG A 486 7.54 35.61 4.41
C ARG A 486 9.01 35.41 4.78
N LEU A 487 9.85 35.29 3.76
CA LEU A 487 11.30 35.24 3.94
C LEU A 487 11.85 36.63 4.25
N THR A 488 13.03 36.70 4.87
CA THR A 488 13.84 37.92 4.84
C THR A 488 14.34 38.15 3.40
N SER A 489 14.37 39.40 2.93
CA SER A 489 14.62 39.71 1.50
C SER A 489 15.94 39.15 0.96
N SER A 490 16.99 39.03 1.78
CA SER A 490 18.24 38.39 1.37
C SER A 490 18.11 36.88 1.15
N LEU A 491 17.30 36.19 1.95
CA LEU A 491 17.00 34.76 1.80
C LEU A 491 15.96 34.52 0.69
N GLU A 492 15.02 35.45 0.50
CA GLU A 492 14.12 35.51 -0.65
C GLU A 492 14.92 35.55 -1.97
N GLU A 493 15.78 36.56 -2.14
CA GLU A 493 16.60 36.71 -3.35
C GLU A 493 17.49 35.49 -3.64
N GLU A 494 18.01 34.81 -2.61
CA GLU A 494 18.76 33.58 -2.78
C GLU A 494 17.85 32.41 -3.19
N CYS A 495 16.75 32.17 -2.48
CA CYS A 495 15.83 31.07 -2.77
C CYS A 495 15.15 31.23 -4.14
N LYS A 496 14.84 32.47 -4.53
CA LYS A 496 14.36 32.85 -5.87
C LYS A 496 15.37 32.50 -6.95
N ARG A 497 16.61 33.02 -6.88
CA ARG A 497 17.68 32.67 -7.86
C ARG A 497 17.94 31.16 -7.96
N VAL A 498 17.80 30.42 -6.86
CA VAL A 498 17.88 28.95 -6.84
C VAL A 498 16.67 28.28 -7.51
N PHE A 499 15.47 28.82 -7.32
CA PHE A 499 14.24 28.39 -7.98
C PHE A 499 14.26 28.69 -9.49
N ASP A 500 14.62 29.90 -9.90
CA ASP A 500 14.76 30.32 -11.30
C ASP A 500 15.73 29.38 -12.05
N ALA A 501 16.92 29.15 -11.46
CA ALA A 501 17.93 28.25 -12.00
C ALA A 501 17.53 26.76 -11.98
N HIS A 502 16.49 26.39 -11.23
CA HIS A 502 15.87 25.07 -11.28
C HIS A 502 14.79 25.01 -12.37
N GLN A 503 13.93 26.01 -12.49
CA GLN A 503 12.90 26.12 -13.54
C GLN A 503 13.54 26.14 -14.94
N ALA A 504 14.56 26.98 -15.16
CA ALA A 504 15.27 27.07 -16.43
C ALA A 504 15.97 25.76 -16.85
N LYS A 505 16.31 24.89 -15.89
CA LYS A 505 16.89 23.55 -16.15
C LYS A 505 15.85 22.43 -16.23
N ALA A 506 14.62 22.70 -15.83
CA ALA A 506 13.52 21.75 -15.85
C ALA A 506 12.71 21.78 -17.16
N LYS A 507 13.10 22.59 -18.16
CA LYS A 507 12.56 22.52 -19.53
C LYS A 507 12.94 21.18 -20.18
N SER A 508 12.12 20.16 -19.91
CA SER A 508 12.14 18.81 -20.50
C SER A 508 11.28 18.71 -21.77
N SER A 509 10.42 19.69 -22.02
CA SER A 509 9.65 19.90 -23.24
C SER A 509 10.60 20.03 -24.45
N SER A 510 10.56 19.06 -25.36
CA SER A 510 11.48 19.02 -26.52
C SER A 510 11.21 20.20 -27.48
N PHE A 511 12.24 20.68 -28.18
CA PHE A 511 12.11 21.76 -29.17
C PHE A 511 11.01 21.45 -30.21
N ARG A 512 10.89 20.18 -30.63
CA ARG A 512 9.84 19.67 -31.53
C ARG A 512 8.43 19.81 -30.97
N LEU A 513 8.24 19.61 -29.67
CA LEU A 513 6.94 19.86 -29.03
C LEU A 513 6.60 21.36 -29.00
N HIS A 514 7.59 22.23 -28.72
CA HIS A 514 7.40 23.68 -28.83
C HIS A 514 7.02 24.08 -30.26
N HIS A 515 7.75 23.58 -31.27
CA HIS A 515 7.45 23.83 -32.69
C HIS A 515 6.01 23.41 -33.03
N LEU A 516 5.61 22.16 -32.75
CA LEU A 516 4.27 21.66 -33.06
C LEU A 516 3.15 22.44 -32.36
N VAL A 517 3.37 22.94 -31.14
CA VAL A 517 2.40 23.81 -30.44
C VAL A 517 2.35 25.19 -31.08
N CYS A 518 3.49 25.80 -31.41
CA CYS A 518 3.54 27.13 -32.02
C CYS A 518 2.92 27.13 -33.42
N THR A 519 3.23 26.15 -34.28
CA THR A 519 2.59 26.01 -35.60
C THR A 519 1.08 25.85 -35.49
N ALA A 520 0.58 25.08 -34.52
CA ALA A 520 -0.86 24.96 -34.29
C ALA A 520 -1.49 26.28 -33.80
N LEU A 521 -0.79 27.07 -32.97
CA LEU A 521 -1.25 28.41 -32.56
C LEU A 521 -1.23 29.43 -33.70
N ASP A 522 -0.23 29.37 -34.58
CA ASP A 522 -0.09 30.27 -35.73
C ASP A 522 -1.23 30.05 -36.75
N GLU A 523 -1.60 28.80 -37.04
CA GLU A 523 -2.78 28.46 -37.86
C GLU A 523 -4.11 28.87 -37.19
N ILE A 524 -4.19 28.86 -35.85
CA ILE A 524 -5.31 29.42 -35.08
C ILE A 524 -5.30 30.98 -35.12
N GLY A 525 -4.22 31.60 -35.60
CA GLY A 525 -4.04 33.06 -35.62
C GLY A 525 -3.66 33.65 -34.27
N MET A 526 -3.17 32.84 -33.33
CA MET A 526 -2.87 33.23 -31.95
C MET A 526 -1.39 33.55 -31.75
N GLN A 527 -1.06 34.85 -31.65
CA GLN A 527 0.29 35.32 -31.35
C GLN A 527 0.82 34.73 -30.04
N ASN A 528 1.99 34.09 -30.13
CA ASN A 528 2.57 33.27 -29.08
C ASN A 528 4.07 33.54 -28.84
N GLU A 529 4.58 33.18 -27.65
CA GLU A 529 5.99 33.31 -27.25
C GLU A 529 6.44 32.08 -26.44
N THR A 530 7.68 31.60 -26.63
CA THR A 530 8.21 30.36 -26.00
C THR A 530 9.25 30.58 -24.88
N LEU A 531 9.62 31.83 -24.65
CA LEU A 531 10.69 32.24 -23.73
C LEU A 531 10.21 33.26 -22.68
N TYR A 532 8.99 33.06 -22.17
CA TYR A 532 8.44 33.90 -21.13
C TYR A 532 8.91 33.47 -19.73
N ALA A 533 9.38 34.44 -18.94
CA ALA A 533 9.66 34.30 -17.52
C ALA A 533 8.80 35.30 -16.74
N THR A 534 8.13 34.83 -15.70
CA THR A 534 7.36 35.67 -14.77
C THR A 534 8.28 36.39 -13.79
N GLU A 535 7.81 37.51 -13.24
CA GLU A 535 8.51 38.27 -12.19
C GLU A 535 8.78 37.44 -10.91
N THR A 536 8.04 36.35 -10.72
CA THR A 536 8.16 35.39 -9.61
C THR A 536 8.99 34.15 -9.98
N GLY A 537 9.76 34.19 -11.08
CA GLY A 537 10.74 33.14 -11.40
C GLY A 537 10.20 31.89 -12.10
N TYR A 538 8.87 31.74 -12.22
CA TYR A 538 8.30 30.70 -13.07
C TYR A 538 8.60 30.99 -14.55
N HIS A 539 9.28 30.06 -15.20
CA HIS A 539 9.34 29.99 -16.66
C HIS A 539 8.09 29.28 -17.20
N LEU A 540 7.56 29.78 -18.31
CA LEU A 540 6.43 29.20 -19.02
C LEU A 540 6.91 28.54 -20.31
N ASP A 541 6.18 27.53 -20.79
CA ASP A 541 6.55 26.82 -22.02
C ASP A 541 6.15 27.60 -23.26
N VAL A 542 4.85 27.80 -23.48
CA VAL A 542 4.31 28.65 -24.54
C VAL A 542 3.27 29.58 -23.92
N VAL A 543 3.25 30.86 -24.30
CA VAL A 543 2.27 31.84 -23.79
C VAL A 543 1.65 32.64 -24.92
N ALA A 544 0.44 33.15 -24.66
CA ALA A 544 -0.18 34.23 -25.44
C ALA A 544 -0.36 35.44 -24.50
N PRO A 545 0.62 36.37 -24.41
CA PRO A 545 0.69 37.36 -23.33
C PRO A 545 -0.50 38.33 -23.30
N ARG A 546 -1.05 38.68 -24.47
CA ARG A 546 -2.19 39.61 -24.60
C ARG A 546 -3.48 39.05 -24.01
N GLN A 547 -3.65 37.73 -24.10
CA GLN A 547 -4.81 37.01 -23.57
C GLN A 547 -4.55 36.47 -22.15
N LYS A 548 -3.33 36.64 -21.61
CA LYS A 548 -2.86 36.02 -20.36
C LYS A 548 -3.09 34.50 -20.32
N ILE A 549 -2.87 33.82 -21.45
CA ILE A 549 -2.92 32.36 -21.52
C ILE A 549 -1.50 31.79 -21.46
N ALA A 550 -1.30 30.76 -20.65
CA ALA A 550 -0.09 29.95 -20.58
C ALA A 550 -0.42 28.49 -20.94
N ILE A 551 0.39 27.88 -21.80
CA ILE A 551 0.29 26.48 -22.21
C ILE A 551 1.55 25.78 -21.69
N GLU A 552 1.35 24.81 -20.81
CA GLU A 552 2.39 24.07 -20.10
C GLU A 552 2.53 22.67 -20.73
N ILE A 553 3.72 22.33 -21.23
CA ILE A 553 3.95 21.11 -22.03
C ILE A 553 4.51 20.03 -21.12
N ASN A 554 3.60 19.26 -20.52
CA ASN A 554 3.91 18.32 -19.45
C ASN A 554 4.31 16.94 -20.01
N PRO A 555 5.49 16.38 -19.67
CA PRO A 555 5.82 15.00 -19.94
C PRO A 555 5.05 14.04 -19.01
N SER A 556 5.18 12.74 -19.25
CA SER A 556 4.53 11.69 -18.45
C SER A 556 5.00 11.61 -16.99
N ASP A 557 6.05 12.33 -16.58
CA ASP A 557 6.48 12.44 -15.17
C ASP A 557 5.74 13.56 -14.38
N CYS A 558 4.86 14.32 -15.03
CA CYS A 558 3.91 15.24 -14.40
C CYS A 558 2.57 14.58 -14.02
N TYR A 559 2.32 13.34 -14.46
CA TYR A 559 1.03 12.65 -14.33
C TYR A 559 1.15 11.28 -13.65
N GLN A 560 0.08 10.85 -13.00
CA GLN A 560 -0.04 9.49 -12.44
C GLN A 560 -0.02 8.42 -13.54
N ALA A 561 0.37 7.19 -13.16
CA ALA A 561 0.29 6.04 -14.03
C ALA A 561 -1.17 5.79 -14.49
N LEU A 562 -1.38 5.72 -15.81
CA LEU A 562 -2.71 5.59 -16.42
C LEU A 562 -3.34 4.23 -16.10
N GLU A 563 -4.47 4.23 -15.41
CA GLU A 563 -5.23 3.04 -15.07
C GLU A 563 -6.06 2.55 -16.28
N PRO A 564 -6.24 1.22 -16.49
CA PRO A 564 -6.97 0.71 -17.66
C PRO A 564 -8.47 1.09 -17.70
N SER A 565 -9.02 1.58 -16.59
CA SER A 565 -10.39 2.11 -16.47
C SER A 565 -10.50 3.62 -16.78
N ASP A 566 -9.36 4.27 -17.02
CA ASP A 566 -9.20 5.72 -17.03
C ASP A 566 -8.57 6.22 -18.35
N GLU A 567 -8.43 5.36 -19.36
CA GLU A 567 -7.85 5.70 -20.66
C GLU A 567 -8.57 6.88 -21.35
N ASP A 568 -9.91 6.90 -21.30
CA ASP A 568 -10.78 7.96 -21.83
C ASP A 568 -10.82 9.24 -20.97
N LYS A 569 -10.14 9.27 -19.81
CA LYS A 569 -10.24 10.40 -18.86
C LYS A 569 -9.10 11.41 -19.04
N ASP A 570 -9.30 12.58 -18.43
CA ASP A 570 -8.23 13.56 -18.25
C ASP A 570 -7.12 12.98 -17.35
N PRO A 571 -5.83 13.20 -17.70
CA PRO A 571 -4.71 12.59 -17.00
C PRO A 571 -4.48 13.26 -15.63
N LYS A 572 -4.50 12.44 -14.57
CA LYS A 572 -4.42 12.90 -13.17
C LYS A 572 -3.04 13.52 -12.88
N THR A 573 -2.99 14.82 -12.61
CA THR A 573 -1.77 15.59 -12.28
C THR A 573 -1.23 15.30 -10.89
N PHE A 574 0.10 15.39 -10.73
CA PHE A 574 0.74 15.45 -9.40
C PHE A 574 0.63 16.85 -8.79
N GLY A 575 0.65 16.92 -7.45
CA GLY A 575 0.41 18.16 -6.70
C GLY A 575 1.33 19.34 -7.02
N PHE A 576 2.53 19.10 -7.58
CA PHE A 576 3.43 20.19 -7.99
C PHE A 576 3.01 20.89 -9.28
N VAL A 577 2.32 20.19 -10.18
CA VAL A 577 1.75 20.76 -11.41
C VAL A 577 0.63 21.70 -11.02
N ASP A 578 -0.31 21.24 -10.20
CA ASP A 578 -1.40 22.07 -9.66
C ASP A 578 -0.91 23.25 -8.81
N LEU A 579 0.21 23.11 -8.09
CA LEU A 579 0.82 24.23 -7.38
C LEU A 579 1.35 25.30 -8.37
N LYS A 580 1.99 24.90 -9.48
CA LYS A 580 2.34 25.84 -10.56
C LYS A 580 1.08 26.46 -11.16
N THR A 581 0.08 25.65 -11.55
CA THR A 581 -1.22 26.13 -12.05
C THR A 581 -1.78 27.23 -11.14
N ARG A 582 -1.92 26.95 -9.83
CA ARG A 582 -2.53 27.86 -8.87
C ARG A 582 -1.73 29.15 -8.66
N HIS A 583 -0.39 29.09 -8.65
CA HIS A 583 0.45 30.31 -8.57
C HIS A 583 0.33 31.17 -9.83
N LEU A 584 0.23 30.56 -11.01
CA LEU A 584 -0.02 31.28 -12.27
C LEU A 584 -1.44 31.87 -12.33
N GLU A 585 -2.46 31.12 -11.87
CA GLU A 585 -3.85 31.58 -11.75
C GLU A 585 -3.98 32.79 -10.80
N LEU A 586 -3.29 32.78 -9.65
CA LEU A 586 -3.23 33.93 -8.73
C LEU A 586 -2.53 35.15 -9.35
N MET A 587 -1.55 34.95 -10.23
CA MET A 587 -0.95 36.01 -11.06
C MET A 587 -1.79 36.40 -12.29
N GLY A 588 -3.05 35.95 -12.36
CA GLY A 588 -4.00 36.31 -13.42
C GLY A 588 -3.79 35.61 -14.76
N TRP A 589 -3.07 34.48 -14.80
CA TRP A 589 -2.92 33.66 -16.01
C TRP A 589 -3.97 32.55 -16.08
N THR A 590 -4.53 32.33 -17.26
CA THR A 590 -5.31 31.12 -17.56
C THR A 590 -4.35 30.04 -18.04
N VAL A 591 -4.29 28.90 -17.35
CA VAL A 591 -3.31 27.84 -17.65
C VAL A 591 -3.96 26.65 -18.35
N ILE A 592 -3.33 26.19 -19.43
CA ILE A 592 -3.69 24.99 -20.18
C ILE A 592 -2.59 23.94 -19.95
N GLN A 593 -2.94 22.83 -19.31
CA GLN A 593 -2.02 21.71 -19.04
C GLN A 593 -2.04 20.74 -20.24
N LEU A 594 -1.08 20.87 -21.16
CA LEU A 594 -0.99 20.07 -22.36
C LEU A 594 -0.13 18.81 -22.11
N HIS A 595 -0.72 17.62 -22.27
CA HIS A 595 0.01 16.37 -22.11
C HIS A 595 0.85 16.07 -23.37
N ALA A 596 2.17 16.17 -23.25
CA ALA A 596 3.14 16.04 -24.34
C ALA A 596 2.92 14.78 -25.20
N ASP A 597 2.92 13.59 -24.56
CA ASP A 597 2.80 12.33 -25.30
C ASP A 597 1.46 12.18 -26.04
N ARG A 598 0.34 12.73 -25.52
CA ARG A 598 -0.96 12.72 -26.21
C ARG A 598 -0.93 13.66 -27.43
N PHE A 599 -0.41 14.89 -27.27
CA PHE A 599 -0.33 15.87 -28.35
C PHE A 599 0.63 15.42 -29.49
N GLN A 600 1.75 14.77 -29.15
CA GLN A 600 2.69 14.21 -30.14
C GLN A 600 2.14 13.00 -30.91
N GLN A 601 1.10 12.34 -30.40
CA GLN A 601 0.44 11.20 -31.06
C GLN A 601 -0.67 11.62 -32.04
N LEU A 602 -1.06 12.90 -32.08
CA LEU A 602 -1.95 13.43 -33.11
C LEU A 602 -1.22 13.44 -34.46
N GLU A 603 -1.78 12.80 -35.48
CA GLU A 603 -1.08 12.49 -36.73
C GLU A 603 -0.90 13.71 -37.62
N THR A 604 -1.90 14.59 -37.74
CA THR A 604 -1.88 15.75 -38.63
C THR A 604 -1.81 17.09 -37.88
N LEU A 605 -1.38 18.15 -38.58
CA LEU A 605 -1.55 19.53 -38.13
C LEU A 605 -3.03 19.89 -37.87
N GLU A 606 -3.98 19.41 -38.68
CA GLU A 606 -5.41 19.68 -38.51
C GLU A 606 -5.94 19.11 -37.16
N ASP A 607 -5.54 17.89 -36.79
CA ASP A 607 -5.86 17.28 -35.49
C ASP A 607 -5.34 18.13 -34.32
N ARG A 608 -4.10 18.65 -34.45
CA ARG A 608 -3.44 19.46 -33.42
C ARG A 608 -4.08 20.84 -33.29
N VAL A 609 -4.43 21.48 -34.41
CA VAL A 609 -5.19 22.74 -34.46
C VAL A 609 -6.56 22.55 -33.82
N MET A 610 -7.30 21.50 -34.17
CA MET A 610 -8.61 21.20 -33.59
C MET A 610 -8.52 20.93 -32.08
N HIS A 611 -7.58 20.10 -31.64
CA HIS A 611 -7.37 19.78 -30.22
C HIS A 611 -6.99 21.03 -29.41
N LEU A 612 -6.07 21.86 -29.91
CA LEU A 612 -5.62 23.05 -29.21
C LEU A 612 -6.69 24.16 -29.20
N SER A 613 -7.48 24.30 -30.28
CA SER A 613 -8.66 25.17 -30.33
C SER A 613 -9.69 24.81 -29.26
N MET A 614 -10.00 23.52 -29.11
CA MET A 614 -10.91 23.03 -28.07
C MET A 614 -10.40 23.36 -26.65
N LEU A 615 -9.10 23.18 -26.39
CA LEU A 615 -8.49 23.54 -25.10
C LEU A 615 -8.56 25.05 -24.83
N LEU A 616 -8.32 25.88 -25.85
CA LEU A 616 -8.42 27.34 -25.76
C LEU A 616 -9.87 27.81 -25.52
N GLU A 617 -10.86 27.19 -26.17
CA GLU A 617 -12.28 27.47 -25.94
C GLU A 617 -12.69 27.10 -24.51
N ILE A 618 -12.32 25.90 -24.04
CA ILE A 618 -12.60 25.46 -22.66
C ILE A 618 -11.96 26.42 -21.64
N ALA A 619 -10.71 26.82 -21.87
CA ALA A 619 -9.98 27.74 -20.99
C ALA A 619 -10.64 29.14 -20.94
N THR A 620 -10.94 29.73 -22.09
CA THR A 620 -11.55 31.06 -22.17
C THR A 620 -12.98 31.09 -21.63
N CYS A 621 -13.79 30.06 -21.91
CA CYS A 621 -15.14 29.92 -21.34
C CYS A 621 -15.13 29.73 -19.80
N ARG A 622 -14.13 29.03 -19.24
CA ARG A 622 -13.94 28.94 -17.78
C ARG A 622 -13.56 30.30 -17.19
N GLY A 623 -12.61 31.01 -17.81
CA GLY A 623 -12.18 32.34 -17.38
C GLY A 623 -13.31 33.37 -17.36
N GLN A 624 -14.23 33.34 -18.34
CA GLN A 624 -15.41 34.22 -18.35
C GLN A 624 -16.36 33.94 -17.16
N LYS A 625 -16.63 32.65 -16.86
CA LYS A 625 -17.51 32.25 -15.74
C LYS A 625 -16.95 32.61 -14.37
N ALA A 626 -15.63 32.48 -14.18
CA ALA A 626 -14.97 32.92 -12.96
C ALA A 626 -15.08 34.44 -12.77
N ASN A 627 -14.83 35.22 -13.83
CA ASN A 627 -14.94 36.67 -13.81
C ASN A 627 -16.38 37.18 -13.60
N SER A 628 -17.41 36.48 -14.08
CA SER A 628 -18.81 36.83 -13.77
C SER A 628 -19.14 36.56 -12.30
N ALA A 629 -18.73 35.41 -11.75
CA ALA A 629 -19.00 35.07 -10.35
C ALA A 629 -18.30 36.04 -9.37
N ALA A 630 -17.06 36.41 -9.62
CA ALA A 630 -16.34 37.42 -8.83
C ALA A 630 -17.04 38.80 -8.87
N ARG A 631 -17.56 39.20 -10.04
CA ARG A 631 -18.30 40.47 -10.20
C ARG A 631 -19.68 40.46 -9.54
N GLU A 632 -20.30 39.30 -9.36
CA GLU A 632 -21.53 39.17 -8.55
C GLU A 632 -21.24 39.14 -7.05
N ALA A 633 -20.11 38.54 -6.63
CA ALA A 633 -19.68 38.55 -5.24
C ALA A 633 -19.33 39.97 -4.73
N ILE A 634 -18.71 40.80 -5.58
CA ILE A 634 -18.38 42.22 -5.28
C ILE A 634 -19.64 43.14 -5.35
N ARG A 635 -20.79 42.61 -5.77
CA ARG A 635 -22.08 43.33 -5.85
C ARG A 635 -23.08 42.97 -4.73
N LYS A 636 -22.64 42.22 -3.73
CA LYS A 636 -23.43 41.83 -2.54
C LYS A 636 -22.76 42.34 -1.27
#